data_AF-A0A2E6T987-F1
#
_entry.id   AF-A0A2E6T987-F1
#
_cell.length_a   1.000
_cell.length_b   1.000
_cell.length_c   1.000
_cell.angle_alpha   90.00
_cell.angle_beta   90.00
_cell.angle_gamma   90.00
#
_symmetry.space_group_name_H-M   'P 1'
#
loop_
_entity.id
_entity.type
_entity.pdbx_description
1 polymer ?
#
loop_
_entity_poly.entity_id
_entity_poly.type
_entity_poly.pdbx_seq_one_letter_code
_entity_poly.pdbx_strand_id
1 'polypeptide(L)'
;MRKILWIIIFISPFFITNSFAEKYAVENIDKFKTNKVDEIDCNIYNENFSRIKYFGEVNKNDNIDTDWYLFDAWGIKHKRGIEKKYKHGKSLGGCVNKNGTGFYYTAVKSWHPGKRKKQSWLNITSVIGQRAWIASEGNIYGKSNKNFPISIGEIKKFQLAYDYNFKSKGTYNNNITFFLRHHDDVQPFIEIMLKFDATARKHKKIRFKNLKTNNYEFIVWSNKGQESKRKSEGLDYFFSIDSFEKNTKINKDGNYSIDINLKQVFDYLVERKLVKNTDIVPGIEVTTEIWDGIGEMKIKKLKYEIVKN
;
A
#
# COMPACT_ATOMS: atom_id res chain seq x y z
N MET A 1 -50.09 26.47 53.45
CA MET A 1 -48.79 26.79 52.81
C MET A 1 -47.70 25.91 53.40
N ARG A 2 -47.27 24.88 52.68
CA ARG A 2 -45.94 24.24 52.82
C ARG A 2 -45.65 23.48 51.52
N LYS A 3 -44.73 24.04 50.74
CA LYS A 3 -44.03 23.40 49.62
C LYS A 3 -43.04 22.36 50.16
N ILE A 4 -42.40 21.62 49.24
CA ILE A 4 -41.12 20.87 49.36
C ILE A 4 -41.37 19.37 49.67
N LEU A 5 -40.87 18.36 48.93
CA LEU A 5 -40.04 18.28 47.71
C LEU A 5 -40.25 16.86 47.16
N TRP A 6 -40.57 16.69 45.88
CA TRP A 6 -40.43 15.39 45.23
C TRP A 6 -38.96 15.21 44.86
N ILE A 7 -38.27 14.31 45.53
CA ILE A 7 -36.93 13.86 45.12
C ILE A 7 -37.13 12.97 43.89
N ILE A 8 -36.99 13.56 42.71
CA ILE A 8 -36.76 12.81 41.48
C ILE A 8 -35.32 12.33 41.55
N ILE A 9 -35.12 11.05 41.88
CA ILE A 9 -33.84 10.38 41.69
C ILE A 9 -33.63 10.28 40.17
N PHE A 10 -32.98 11.28 39.59
CA PHE A 10 -32.35 11.16 38.28
C PHE A 10 -31.22 10.15 38.44
N ILE A 11 -31.52 8.87 38.23
CA ILE A 11 -30.50 7.89 37.87
C ILE A 11 -30.07 8.29 36.47
N SER A 12 -29.18 9.27 36.38
CA SER A 12 -28.37 9.47 35.18
C SER A 12 -27.71 8.12 34.92
N PRO A 13 -27.94 7.46 33.77
CA PRO A 13 -26.99 6.48 33.35
C PRO A 13 -25.72 7.29 33.16
N PHE A 14 -24.76 7.12 34.07
CA PHE A 14 -23.36 7.32 33.77
C PHE A 14 -23.07 6.38 32.60
N PHE A 15 -23.44 6.82 31.39
CA PHE A 15 -22.73 6.45 30.20
C PHE A 15 -21.34 6.99 30.47
N ILE A 16 -20.50 6.12 31.04
CA ILE A 16 -19.06 6.25 30.98
C ILE A 16 -18.81 6.34 29.48
N THR A 17 -18.70 7.58 29.00
CA THR A 17 -18.14 7.91 27.72
C THR A 17 -16.66 7.63 27.85
N ASN A 18 -16.31 6.33 28.01
CA ASN A 18 -15.00 5.84 27.63
C ASN A 18 -14.88 6.32 26.20
N SER A 19 -14.12 7.39 26.03
CA SER A 19 -14.10 8.11 24.78
C SER A 19 -13.77 7.06 23.74
N PHE A 20 -14.57 6.96 22.69
CA PHE A 20 -14.36 5.93 21.66
C PHE A 20 -12.89 5.93 21.16
N ALA A 21 -12.18 7.07 21.34
CA ALA A 21 -10.75 7.25 21.12
C ALA A 21 -9.80 6.43 22.03
N GLU A 22 -10.10 6.20 23.31
CA GLU A 22 -9.25 5.40 24.21
C GLU A 22 -9.19 3.92 23.81
N LYS A 23 -10.28 3.39 23.25
CA LYS A 23 -10.35 2.00 22.77
C LYS A 23 -9.49 1.71 21.54
N TYR A 24 -8.93 2.75 20.91
CA TYR A 24 -8.10 2.68 19.72
C TYR A 24 -6.75 3.40 19.89
N ALA A 25 -6.28 3.54 21.13
CA ALA A 25 -4.91 3.96 21.41
C ALA A 25 -3.93 2.90 20.87
N VAL A 26 -2.81 3.35 20.32
CA VAL A 26 -1.70 2.48 19.90
C VAL A 26 -1.18 1.74 21.13
N GLU A 27 -1.09 0.41 21.06
CA GLU A 27 -0.24 -0.32 21.99
C GLU A 27 1.21 0.12 21.76
N ASN A 28 1.84 0.71 22.79
CA ASN A 28 3.26 1.04 22.81
C ASN A 28 3.67 2.19 21.85
N ILE A 29 3.01 3.37 21.97
CA ILE A 29 3.37 4.63 21.28
C ILE A 29 4.86 4.96 21.44
N ASP A 30 5.46 4.60 22.57
CA ASP A 30 6.86 4.94 22.86
C ASP A 30 7.83 4.26 21.89
N LYS A 31 7.49 3.09 21.34
CA LYS A 31 8.23 2.44 20.23
C LYS A 31 8.38 3.33 19.00
N PHE A 32 7.50 4.31 18.80
CA PHE A 32 7.54 5.25 17.69
C PHE A 32 8.15 6.61 18.07
N LYS A 33 8.27 6.92 19.37
CA LYS A 33 8.82 8.18 19.90
C LYS A 33 10.34 8.11 20.15
N THR A 34 10.88 6.95 20.47
CA THR A 34 12.27 6.82 20.95
C THR A 34 13.32 6.53 19.88
N ASN A 35 12.94 6.17 18.66
CA ASN A 35 13.91 5.77 17.64
C ASN A 35 14.08 6.83 16.54
N LYS A 36 14.72 7.95 16.90
CA LYS A 36 15.60 8.66 15.95
C LYS A 36 16.99 8.00 15.94
N VAL A 37 17.01 6.68 15.80
CA VAL A 37 18.24 5.96 15.49
C VAL A 37 18.46 6.18 14.00
N ASP A 38 19.68 6.49 13.57
CA ASP A 38 19.99 6.80 12.17
C ASP A 38 19.47 5.76 11.16
N GLU A 39 19.18 4.55 11.64
CA GLU A 39 18.73 3.38 10.89
C GLU A 39 17.21 3.27 10.65
N ILE A 40 16.37 4.05 11.35
CA ILE A 40 14.90 3.96 11.24
C ILE A 40 14.31 5.33 10.95
N ASP A 41 13.33 5.39 10.05
CA ASP A 41 12.53 6.58 9.77
C ASP A 41 11.09 6.35 10.23
N CYS A 42 10.62 7.18 11.16
CA CYS A 42 9.36 7.00 11.86
C CYS A 42 8.45 8.20 11.69
N ASN A 43 7.15 7.93 11.61
CA ASN A 43 6.15 8.98 11.65
C ASN A 43 4.88 8.49 12.34
N ILE A 44 4.35 9.34 13.21
CA ILE A 44 3.02 9.18 13.81
C ILE A 44 2.19 10.36 13.33
N TYR A 45 1.02 10.06 12.77
CA TYR A 45 0.01 11.05 12.46
C TYR A 45 -0.47 11.74 13.74
N ASN A 46 -0.39 13.06 13.75
CA ASN A 46 -0.95 13.96 14.75
C ASN A 46 -1.50 15.16 14.00
N GLU A 47 -2.77 15.49 14.26
CA GLU A 47 -3.55 16.55 13.60
C GLU A 47 -2.82 17.90 13.52
N ASN A 48 -1.88 18.16 14.42
CA ASN A 48 -1.17 19.43 14.52
C ASN A 48 0.22 19.45 13.84
N PHE A 49 0.88 18.31 13.59
CA PHE A 49 2.33 18.32 13.27
C PHE A 49 2.85 17.20 12.35
N SER A 50 2.01 16.27 11.89
CA SER A 50 2.55 15.08 11.20
C SER A 50 2.75 15.23 9.70
N ARG A 51 3.84 14.64 9.20
CA ARG A 51 4.06 14.41 7.76
C ARG A 51 3.14 13.28 7.31
N ILE A 52 2.17 13.54 6.44
CA ILE A 52 1.30 12.47 5.91
C ILE A 52 1.98 11.60 4.83
N LYS A 53 3.18 11.98 4.41
CA LYS A 53 4.00 11.26 3.43
C LYS A 53 5.47 11.50 3.77
N TYR A 54 6.29 10.46 3.75
CA TYR A 54 7.75 10.57 3.85
C TYR A 54 8.42 9.44 3.06
N PHE A 55 9.67 9.65 2.69
CA PHE A 55 10.43 8.76 1.83
C PHE A 55 11.94 9.04 2.03
N GLY A 56 12.77 8.07 1.67
CA GLY A 56 14.23 8.20 1.76
C GLY A 56 14.94 7.11 0.96
N GLU A 57 16.20 7.36 0.62
CA GLU A 57 17.06 6.35 0.00
C GLU A 57 17.29 5.18 0.95
N VAL A 58 17.40 3.99 0.38
CA VAL A 58 17.74 2.80 1.14
C VAL A 58 19.26 2.64 1.19
N ASN A 59 19.78 2.45 2.40
CA ASN A 59 21.14 1.97 2.64
C ASN A 59 21.22 0.49 2.25
N LYS A 60 21.49 0.23 0.97
CA LYS A 60 21.45 -1.12 0.39
C LYS A 60 22.39 -2.08 1.10
N ASN A 61 22.00 -3.35 1.11
CA ASN A 61 22.83 -4.47 1.52
C ASN A 61 22.70 -5.59 0.48
N ASP A 62 23.51 -6.64 0.61
CA ASP A 62 23.60 -7.72 -0.38
C ASP A 62 22.26 -8.40 -0.70
N ASN A 63 21.33 -8.41 0.26
CA ASN A 63 20.04 -9.08 0.17
C ASN A 63 18.88 -8.16 -0.25
N ILE A 64 19.09 -6.84 -0.35
CA ILE A 64 18.04 -5.84 -0.59
C ILE A 64 18.41 -4.96 -1.79
N ASP A 65 17.67 -5.12 -2.89
CA ASP A 65 17.84 -4.32 -4.10
C ASP A 65 17.01 -3.03 -4.13
N THR A 66 16.17 -2.80 -3.12
CA THR A 66 15.36 -1.58 -2.96
C THR A 66 16.22 -0.33 -3.06
N ASP A 67 15.82 0.61 -3.91
CA ASP A 67 16.50 1.90 -4.07
C ASP A 67 16.05 2.92 -3.01
N TRP A 68 14.77 2.92 -2.67
CA TRP A 68 14.18 3.85 -1.71
C TRP A 68 12.87 3.31 -1.14
N TYR A 69 12.42 3.92 -0.04
CA TYR A 69 11.16 3.58 0.60
C TYR A 69 10.19 4.77 0.59
N LEU A 70 8.91 4.44 0.66
CA LEU A 70 7.81 5.39 0.77
C LEU A 70 6.86 4.95 1.88
N PHE A 71 6.51 5.89 2.74
CA PHE A 71 5.35 5.82 3.59
C PHE A 71 4.35 6.89 3.11
N ASP A 72 3.13 6.48 2.80
CA ASP A 72 2.07 7.39 2.38
C ASP A 72 0.77 7.10 3.15
N ALA A 73 0.42 7.99 4.08
CA ALA A 73 -0.87 8.01 4.77
C ALA A 73 -1.95 8.67 3.88
N TRP A 74 -2.03 8.22 2.63
CA TRP A 74 -2.79 8.91 1.58
C TRP A 74 -4.29 8.96 1.87
N GLY A 75 -4.84 8.00 2.62
CA GLY A 75 -6.26 7.99 2.99
C GLY A 75 -6.66 9.19 3.87
N ILE A 76 -5.70 9.81 4.56
CA ILE A 76 -5.92 10.97 5.44
C ILE A 76 -5.75 12.31 4.69
N LYS A 77 -5.31 12.31 3.42
CA LYS A 77 -5.04 13.55 2.67
C LYS A 77 -6.28 14.45 2.55
N HIS A 78 -6.24 15.56 3.29
CA HIS A 78 -7.27 16.61 3.37
C HIS A 78 -7.79 17.17 2.01
N LYS A 79 -7.03 16.98 0.93
CA LYS A 79 -7.36 17.52 -0.39
C LYS A 79 -8.27 16.61 -1.23
N ARG A 80 -8.54 15.37 -0.81
CA ARG A 80 -9.40 14.43 -1.56
C ARG A 80 -10.84 14.36 -1.02
N GLY A 81 -11.15 15.09 0.07
CA GLY A 81 -12.47 15.11 0.70
C GLY A 81 -12.88 13.76 1.31
N ILE A 82 -11.90 12.88 1.55
CA ILE A 82 -12.10 11.57 2.20
C ILE A 82 -12.23 11.79 3.71
N GLU A 83 -11.48 12.72 4.28
CA GLU A 83 -11.52 13.04 5.71
C GLU A 83 -12.85 13.69 6.14
N LYS A 84 -13.54 14.40 5.23
CA LYS A 84 -14.89 14.94 5.50
C LYS A 84 -15.95 13.84 5.67
N LYS A 85 -15.65 12.64 5.15
CA LYS A 85 -16.58 11.52 5.05
C LYS A 85 -16.28 10.46 6.12
N TYR A 86 -15.02 10.19 6.40
CA TYR A 86 -14.60 9.14 7.33
C TYR A 86 -14.05 9.76 8.62
N LYS A 87 -14.56 9.32 9.78
CA LYS A 87 -13.95 9.62 11.08
C LYS A 87 -12.76 8.70 11.30
N HIS A 88 -11.68 9.27 11.84
CA HIS A 88 -10.44 8.55 12.13
C HIS A 88 -10.20 8.57 13.65
N GLY A 89 -9.65 7.48 14.19
CA GLY A 89 -9.04 7.52 15.51
C GLY A 89 -7.70 8.27 15.46
N LYS A 90 -7.20 8.72 16.61
CA LYS A 90 -6.00 9.59 16.73
C LYS A 90 -4.66 8.88 16.48
N SER A 91 -4.66 7.67 15.96
CA SER A 91 -3.54 6.72 16.08
C SER A 91 -3.22 6.06 14.74
N LEU A 92 -2.54 6.79 13.84
CA LEU A 92 -1.92 6.23 12.64
C LEU A 92 -0.41 6.44 12.72
N GLY A 93 0.39 5.44 12.42
CA GLY A 93 1.82 5.61 12.34
C GLY A 93 2.53 4.41 11.74
N GLY A 94 3.76 4.63 11.32
CA GLY A 94 4.65 3.55 10.95
C GLY A 94 6.08 4.03 10.85
N CYS A 95 6.95 3.04 10.89
CA CYS A 95 8.38 3.23 10.82
C CYS A 95 8.96 2.26 9.80
N VAL A 96 9.93 2.72 9.04
CA VAL A 96 10.64 1.95 8.02
C VAL A 96 12.12 1.87 8.38
N ASN A 97 12.70 0.68 8.29
CA ASN A 97 14.14 0.52 8.42
C ASN A 97 14.81 1.07 7.16
N LYS A 98 15.71 2.04 7.30
CA LYS A 98 16.38 2.71 6.17
C LYS A 98 17.31 1.79 5.37
N ASN A 99 17.64 0.60 5.89
CA ASN A 99 18.35 -0.44 5.14
C ASN A 99 17.41 -1.35 4.30
N GLY A 100 16.11 -1.03 4.25
CA GLY A 100 15.10 -1.75 3.49
C GLY A 100 14.70 -3.11 4.09
N THR A 101 15.14 -3.43 5.32
CA THR A 101 14.85 -4.74 5.96
C THR A 101 13.45 -4.86 6.56
N GLY A 102 12.58 -3.87 6.37
CA GLY A 102 11.18 -3.97 6.78
C GLY A 102 10.65 -2.73 7.46
N PHE A 103 9.52 -2.91 8.14
CA PHE A 103 8.75 -1.83 8.75
C PHE A 103 7.86 -2.36 9.87
N TYR A 104 7.31 -1.44 10.65
CA TYR A 104 6.17 -1.71 11.53
C TYR A 104 5.16 -0.57 11.47
N TYR A 105 3.90 -0.89 11.77
CA TYR A 105 2.81 0.08 11.68
C TYR A 105 1.75 -0.12 12.75
N THR A 106 0.98 0.94 12.94
CA THR A 106 -0.27 0.96 13.66
C THR A 106 -1.28 1.79 12.87
N ALA A 107 -2.49 1.27 12.69
CA ALA A 107 -3.56 1.92 11.97
C ALA A 107 -4.89 1.64 12.66
N VAL A 108 -5.64 2.70 12.94
CA VAL A 108 -6.98 2.57 13.53
C VAL A 108 -8.04 2.32 12.48
N LYS A 109 -9.10 1.60 12.88
CA LYS A 109 -10.28 1.41 12.06
C LYS A 109 -10.93 2.75 11.74
N SER A 110 -11.16 2.99 10.46
CA SER A 110 -11.99 4.09 9.99
C SER A 110 -13.47 3.74 10.02
N TRP A 111 -14.31 4.75 10.26
CA TRP A 111 -15.76 4.59 10.20
C TRP A 111 -16.44 5.72 9.42
N HIS A 112 -17.49 5.37 8.68
CA HIS A 112 -18.39 6.30 8.02
C HIS A 112 -19.84 5.83 8.19
N PRO A 113 -20.75 6.68 8.71
CA PRO A 113 -22.17 6.35 8.77
C PRO A 113 -22.73 6.29 7.35
N GLY A 114 -23.09 5.10 6.85
CA GLY A 114 -23.71 4.94 5.54
C GLY A 114 -22.79 4.55 4.36
N LYS A 115 -21.47 4.39 4.57
CA LYS A 115 -20.57 3.81 3.55
C LYS A 115 -20.03 2.46 4.02
N ARG A 116 -20.38 1.38 3.30
CA ARG A 116 -19.85 0.02 3.55
C ARG A 116 -18.39 -0.16 3.12
N LYS A 117 -17.86 0.71 2.24
CA LYS A 117 -16.48 0.60 1.74
C LYS A 117 -15.51 1.27 2.69
N LYS A 118 -14.44 0.55 3.07
CA LYS A 118 -13.25 1.12 3.73
C LYS A 118 -12.17 1.34 2.66
N GLN A 119 -11.47 2.47 2.70
CA GLN A 119 -10.27 2.75 1.88
C GLN A 119 -9.02 2.42 2.69
N SER A 120 -7.92 2.07 2.02
CA SER A 120 -6.61 1.93 2.69
C SER A 120 -6.20 3.31 3.23
N TRP A 121 -5.64 3.34 4.43
CA TRP A 121 -5.17 4.59 5.05
C TRP A 121 -3.70 4.81 4.80
N LEU A 122 -2.96 3.71 4.78
CA LEU A 122 -1.53 3.70 4.82
C LEU A 122 -1.01 2.72 3.78
N ASN A 123 -0.09 3.22 2.97
CA ASN A 123 0.73 2.41 2.09
C ASN A 123 2.18 2.55 2.55
N ILE A 124 2.80 1.44 2.90
CA ILE A 124 4.26 1.34 3.11
C ILE A 124 4.82 0.57 1.92
N THR A 125 5.81 1.15 1.25
CA THR A 125 6.29 0.67 -0.04
C THR A 125 7.81 0.67 -0.08
N SER A 126 8.37 -0.44 -0.55
CA SER A 126 9.75 -0.54 -1.03
C SER A 126 9.75 -0.35 -2.56
N VAL A 127 10.59 0.52 -3.09
CA VAL A 127 10.66 0.85 -4.52
C VAL A 127 12.01 0.43 -5.10
N ILE A 128 11.98 -0.30 -6.21
CA ILE A 128 13.15 -0.54 -7.07
C ILE A 128 12.92 0.24 -8.37
N GLY A 129 13.84 1.13 -8.72
CA GLY A 129 13.71 2.11 -9.79
C GLY A 129 12.94 3.36 -9.35
N GLN A 130 12.16 3.92 -10.26
CA GLN A 130 11.41 5.17 -10.06
C GLN A 130 9.91 4.88 -9.99
N ARG A 131 9.15 5.78 -9.35
CA ARG A 131 7.68 5.76 -9.44
C ARG A 131 7.20 6.43 -10.72
N ALA A 132 6.03 6.04 -11.20
CA ALA A 132 5.54 6.49 -12.51
C ALA A 132 5.12 7.97 -12.60
N TRP A 133 4.90 8.66 -11.47
CA TRP A 133 4.52 10.09 -11.47
C TRP A 133 5.76 10.99 -11.50
N ILE A 134 6.44 11.10 -12.64
CA ILE A 134 7.79 11.70 -12.74
C ILE A 134 7.90 13.12 -12.13
N ALA A 135 6.83 13.92 -12.19
CA ALA A 135 6.78 15.29 -11.65
C ALA A 135 6.38 15.39 -10.16
N SER A 136 6.19 14.27 -9.45
CA SER A 136 5.79 14.30 -8.04
C SER A 136 6.97 14.40 -7.08
N GLU A 137 6.77 15.18 -6.01
CA GLU A 137 7.71 15.31 -4.90
C GLU A 137 8.09 13.92 -4.32
N GLY A 138 9.40 13.67 -4.22
CA GLY A 138 10.00 12.40 -3.80
C GLY A 138 10.34 11.43 -4.93
N ASN A 139 9.83 11.61 -6.15
CA ASN A 139 10.19 10.74 -7.28
C ASN A 139 11.54 11.11 -7.92
N ILE A 140 12.40 11.77 -7.14
CA ILE A 140 13.81 12.01 -7.46
C ILE A 140 14.69 10.79 -7.13
N TYR A 141 14.24 9.94 -6.20
CA TYR A 141 14.97 8.75 -5.79
C TYR A 141 14.84 7.63 -6.83
N GLY A 142 15.87 6.77 -6.89
CA GLY A 142 15.94 5.67 -7.86
C GLY A 142 16.29 6.09 -9.29
N LYS A 143 16.57 7.37 -9.56
CA LYS A 143 17.05 7.86 -10.87
C LYS A 143 18.38 7.25 -11.29
N SER A 144 19.20 6.85 -10.33
CA SER A 144 20.48 6.18 -10.57
C SER A 144 20.36 4.69 -10.90
N ASN A 145 19.14 4.11 -10.86
CA ASN A 145 18.96 2.69 -11.17
C ASN A 145 19.24 2.42 -12.65
N LYS A 146 20.25 1.60 -12.95
CA LYS A 146 20.67 1.26 -14.33
C LYS A 146 19.65 0.45 -15.15
N ASN A 147 18.68 -0.15 -14.47
CA ASN A 147 17.70 -1.03 -15.08
C ASN A 147 16.35 -0.35 -15.33
N PHE A 148 16.09 0.81 -14.71
CA PHE A 148 14.81 1.49 -14.80
C PHE A 148 14.99 3.00 -15.03
N PRO A 149 14.11 3.66 -15.82
CA PRO A 149 12.98 3.09 -16.56
C PRO A 149 13.43 2.16 -17.70
N ILE A 150 12.54 1.24 -18.11
CA ILE A 150 12.76 0.35 -19.26
C ILE A 150 11.45 0.17 -20.03
N SER A 151 11.50 0.02 -21.36
CA SER A 151 10.31 -0.35 -22.12
C SER A 151 9.97 -1.83 -21.97
N ILE A 152 8.68 -2.18 -22.06
CA ILE A 152 8.23 -3.57 -21.95
C ILE A 152 8.91 -4.48 -22.99
N GLY A 153 9.09 -3.98 -24.22
CA GLY A 153 9.69 -4.72 -25.33
C GLY A 153 11.19 -5.01 -25.16
N GLU A 154 11.91 -4.23 -24.35
CA GLU A 154 13.32 -4.47 -24.05
C GLU A 154 13.54 -5.56 -23.00
N ILE A 155 12.52 -5.94 -22.24
CA ILE A 155 12.65 -6.94 -21.19
C ILE A 155 12.74 -8.33 -21.83
N LYS A 156 13.89 -8.99 -21.72
CA LYS A 156 14.06 -10.41 -22.10
C LYS A 156 13.70 -11.35 -20.97
N LYS A 157 14.19 -11.04 -19.76
CA LYS A 157 13.93 -11.77 -18.52
C LYS A 157 13.71 -10.77 -17.40
N PHE A 158 12.77 -11.06 -16.51
CA PHE A 158 12.59 -10.28 -15.29
C PHE A 158 12.06 -11.18 -14.16
N GLN A 159 12.93 -11.52 -13.22
CA GLN A 159 12.62 -12.36 -12.05
C GLN A 159 12.67 -11.51 -10.77
N LEU A 160 11.74 -11.73 -9.86
CA LEU A 160 11.75 -11.15 -8.51
C LEU A 160 11.70 -12.27 -7.46
N ALA A 161 12.63 -12.23 -6.51
CA ALA A 161 12.67 -13.07 -5.33
C ALA A 161 12.48 -12.20 -4.07
N TYR A 162 11.44 -12.51 -3.28
CA TYR A 162 11.03 -11.72 -2.13
C TYR A 162 10.68 -12.62 -0.94
N ASP A 163 11.56 -12.64 0.07
CA ASP A 163 11.41 -13.43 1.29
C ASP A 163 11.20 -12.51 2.48
N TYR A 164 10.12 -12.74 3.23
CA TYR A 164 9.79 -11.90 4.36
C TYR A 164 9.07 -12.67 5.48
N ASN A 165 9.23 -12.21 6.71
CA ASN A 165 8.35 -12.55 7.81
C ASN A 165 7.31 -11.44 7.94
N PHE A 166 6.04 -11.82 8.07
CA PHE A 166 4.96 -10.86 8.31
C PHE A 166 4.15 -11.27 9.51
N LYS A 167 3.85 -10.30 10.37
CA LYS A 167 2.92 -10.46 11.49
C LYS A 167 1.96 -9.30 11.47
N SER A 168 0.66 -9.56 11.45
CA SER A 168 -0.33 -8.49 11.44
C SER A 168 -1.68 -8.92 12.00
N LYS A 169 -2.22 -8.05 12.84
CA LYS A 169 -3.60 -8.12 13.33
C LYS A 169 -4.38 -6.99 12.70
N GLY A 170 -5.22 -7.27 11.71
CA GLY A 170 -6.07 -6.26 11.10
C GLY A 170 -6.41 -6.56 9.64
N THR A 171 -6.76 -5.51 8.89
CA THR A 171 -7.08 -5.62 7.46
C THR A 171 -5.96 -4.99 6.64
N TYR A 172 -5.33 -5.79 5.80
CA TYR A 172 -4.23 -5.39 4.92
C TYR A 172 -4.25 -6.18 3.61
N ASN A 173 -3.43 -5.74 2.65
CA ASN A 173 -2.92 -6.60 1.59
C ASN A 173 -1.46 -6.24 1.28
N ASN A 174 -0.66 -7.26 1.01
CA ASN A 174 0.68 -7.22 0.46
C ASN A 174 0.59 -7.49 -1.04
N ASN A 175 1.27 -6.65 -1.81
CA ASN A 175 1.22 -6.74 -3.25
C ASN A 175 2.56 -6.34 -3.88
N ILE A 176 2.78 -6.89 -5.07
CA ILE A 176 3.74 -6.33 -6.02
C ILE A 176 2.93 -5.45 -6.95
N THR A 177 3.28 -4.17 -7.02
CA THR A 177 2.58 -3.17 -7.83
C THR A 177 3.47 -2.61 -8.93
N PHE A 178 2.86 -2.43 -10.10
CA PHE A 178 3.45 -1.76 -11.25
C PHE A 178 2.58 -0.57 -11.60
N PHE A 179 3.23 0.56 -11.88
CA PHE A 179 2.60 1.68 -12.52
C PHE A 179 3.28 1.90 -13.86
N LEU A 180 2.52 1.82 -14.96
CA LEU A 180 3.08 1.98 -16.31
C LEU A 180 2.63 3.30 -16.89
N ARG A 181 3.51 3.88 -17.70
CA ARG A 181 3.27 5.12 -18.44
C ARG A 181 3.53 4.90 -19.92
N HIS A 182 2.88 5.66 -20.77
CA HIS A 182 3.31 5.75 -22.16
C HIS A 182 4.68 6.44 -22.22
N HIS A 183 5.43 6.20 -23.30
CA HIS A 183 6.80 6.71 -23.47
C HIS A 183 6.92 8.22 -23.17
N ASP A 184 5.98 9.00 -23.70
CA ASP A 184 5.98 10.46 -23.62
C ASP A 184 5.17 11.02 -22.44
N ASP A 185 4.49 10.16 -21.67
CA ASP A 185 3.64 10.58 -20.57
C ASP A 185 4.43 10.74 -19.26
N VAL A 186 4.03 11.74 -18.47
CA VAL A 186 4.59 12.02 -17.14
C VAL A 186 3.80 11.39 -15.98
N GLN A 187 2.64 10.80 -16.28
CA GLN A 187 1.75 10.14 -15.32
C GLN A 187 1.48 8.69 -15.74
N PRO A 188 1.21 7.79 -14.80
CA PRO A 188 0.78 6.44 -15.15
C PRO A 188 -0.62 6.44 -15.75
N PHE A 189 -0.83 5.57 -16.75
CA PHE A 189 -2.16 5.28 -17.29
C PHE A 189 -2.74 3.99 -16.71
N ILE A 190 -1.89 3.13 -16.13
CA ILE A 190 -2.29 1.84 -15.57
C ILE A 190 -1.56 1.50 -14.27
N GLU A 191 -2.30 0.93 -13.33
CA GLU A 191 -1.84 0.25 -12.13
C GLU A 191 -2.07 -1.25 -12.26
N ILE A 192 -1.09 -2.08 -11.91
CA ILE A 192 -1.22 -3.53 -11.85
C ILE A 192 -0.79 -3.99 -10.47
N MET A 193 -1.72 -4.58 -9.73
CA MET A 193 -1.46 -5.13 -8.39
C MET A 193 -1.53 -6.66 -8.43
N LEU A 194 -0.41 -7.32 -8.14
CA LEU A 194 -0.34 -8.75 -7.88
C LEU A 194 -0.47 -8.97 -6.37
N LYS A 195 -1.64 -9.45 -5.94
CA LYS A 195 -1.99 -9.62 -4.53
C LYS A 195 -1.79 -11.07 -4.13
N PHE A 196 -1.00 -11.27 -3.07
CA PHE A 196 -0.62 -12.58 -2.60
C PHE A 196 -1.33 -12.98 -1.31
N ASP A 197 -2.19 -12.15 -0.71
CA ASP A 197 -2.92 -12.50 0.52
C ASP A 197 -4.40 -12.79 0.29
N ALA A 198 -4.94 -13.70 1.12
CA ALA A 198 -6.35 -14.09 1.08
C ALA A 198 -7.31 -12.96 1.53
N THR A 199 -6.83 -11.97 2.28
CA THR A 199 -7.62 -10.87 2.84
C THR A 199 -7.87 -9.73 1.85
N ALA A 200 -7.30 -9.82 0.65
CA ALA A 200 -7.38 -8.76 -0.34
C ALA A 200 -8.83 -8.53 -0.82
N ARG A 201 -9.27 -7.27 -0.82
CA ARG A 201 -10.64 -6.91 -1.21
C ARG A 201 -10.82 -6.97 -2.72
N LYS A 202 -11.92 -7.60 -3.16
CA LYS A 202 -12.36 -7.60 -4.56
C LYS A 202 -13.03 -6.26 -4.87
N HIS A 203 -12.41 -5.43 -5.69
CA HIS A 203 -13.08 -4.28 -6.28
C HIS A 203 -14.07 -4.80 -7.35
N LYS A 204 -15.27 -4.21 -7.44
CA LYS A 204 -16.23 -4.53 -8.51
C LYS A 204 -15.58 -4.21 -9.86
N LYS A 205 -15.29 -5.24 -10.65
CA LYS A 205 -14.48 -5.17 -11.86
C LYS A 205 -14.93 -6.22 -12.87
N ILE A 206 -14.54 -6.06 -14.12
CA ILE A 206 -14.72 -7.05 -15.19
C ILE A 206 -13.67 -8.15 -15.01
N ARG A 207 -14.08 -9.42 -15.09
CA ARG A 207 -13.17 -10.57 -15.00
C ARG A 207 -12.47 -10.81 -16.33
N PHE A 208 -11.16 -10.96 -16.31
CA PHE A 208 -10.37 -11.41 -17.46
C PHE A 208 -9.94 -12.87 -17.32
N LYS A 209 -9.33 -13.43 -18.37
CA LYS A 209 -8.66 -14.74 -18.29
C LYS A 209 -7.60 -14.70 -17.20
N ASN A 210 -7.41 -15.83 -16.51
CA ASN A 210 -6.38 -15.92 -15.48
C ASN A 210 -4.99 -15.60 -16.05
N LEU A 211 -4.15 -14.93 -15.26
CA LEU A 211 -2.74 -14.71 -15.58
C LEU A 211 -1.95 -15.88 -15.01
N LYS A 212 -1.12 -16.50 -15.83
CA LYS A 212 -0.27 -17.63 -15.42
C LYS A 212 1.19 -17.24 -15.54
N THR A 213 1.95 -17.54 -14.50
CA THR A 213 3.40 -17.55 -14.50
C THR A 213 3.87 -18.97 -14.22
N ASN A 214 5.18 -19.22 -14.24
CA ASN A 214 5.74 -20.53 -13.90
C ASN A 214 5.27 -21.05 -12.54
N ASN A 215 5.19 -20.17 -11.54
CA ASN A 215 4.96 -20.54 -10.13
C ASN A 215 3.58 -20.14 -9.59
N TYR A 216 2.81 -19.31 -10.32
CA TYR A 216 1.57 -18.72 -9.83
C TYR A 216 0.47 -18.64 -10.90
N GLU A 217 -0.77 -18.79 -10.46
CA GLU A 217 -1.97 -18.48 -11.23
C GLU A 217 -2.80 -17.41 -10.51
N PHE A 218 -3.16 -16.34 -11.22
CA PHE A 218 -3.92 -15.23 -10.67
C PHE A 218 -5.30 -15.12 -11.31
N ILE A 219 -6.31 -14.86 -10.47
CA ILE A 219 -7.62 -14.41 -10.91
C ILE A 219 -7.54 -12.90 -11.19
N VAL A 220 -7.77 -12.50 -12.45
CA VAL A 220 -7.54 -11.13 -12.91
C VAL A 220 -8.85 -10.36 -13.04
N TRP A 221 -8.85 -9.14 -12.50
CA TRP A 221 -9.96 -8.21 -12.53
C TRP A 221 -9.52 -6.83 -13.00
N SER A 222 -10.35 -6.20 -13.82
CA SER A 222 -10.04 -4.92 -14.48
C SER A 222 -11.20 -3.91 -14.33
N ASN A 223 -10.90 -2.64 -14.08
CA ASN A 223 -11.84 -1.53 -14.25
C ASN A 223 -11.65 -0.77 -15.59
N LYS A 224 -11.05 -1.36 -16.62
CA LYS A 224 -10.84 -0.70 -17.92
C LYS A 224 -12.19 -0.28 -18.49
N GLY A 225 -12.28 0.95 -18.99
CA GLY A 225 -13.53 1.57 -19.44
C GLY A 225 -14.44 2.06 -18.32
N GLN A 226 -13.99 2.03 -17.07
CA GLN A 226 -14.70 2.59 -15.90
C GLN A 226 -13.86 3.62 -15.13
N GLU A 227 -12.80 4.14 -15.74
CA GLU A 227 -11.87 5.11 -15.16
C GLU A 227 -12.63 6.38 -14.73
N SER A 228 -13.54 6.86 -15.57
CA SER A 228 -14.38 8.04 -15.32
C SER A 228 -15.34 7.89 -14.13
N LYS A 229 -15.72 6.65 -13.76
CA LYS A 229 -16.61 6.41 -12.61
C LYS A 229 -15.95 6.73 -11.27
N ARG A 230 -14.61 6.89 -11.24
CA ARG A 230 -13.85 7.26 -10.05
C ARG A 230 -13.57 8.77 -9.94
N LYS A 231 -14.01 9.57 -10.92
CA LYS A 231 -13.90 11.05 -10.90
C LYS A 231 -14.44 11.66 -9.61
N SER A 232 -15.55 11.15 -9.10
CA SER A 232 -16.19 11.62 -7.87
C SER A 232 -15.52 11.14 -6.58
N GLU A 233 -14.52 10.26 -6.67
CA GLU A 233 -13.73 9.76 -5.53
C GLU A 233 -12.46 10.61 -5.28
N GLY A 234 -12.14 11.58 -6.16
CA GLY A 234 -10.95 12.45 -6.01
C GLY A 234 -9.62 11.70 -6.18
N LEU A 235 -9.63 10.56 -6.88
CA LEU A 235 -8.49 9.69 -7.09
C LEU A 235 -7.89 9.89 -8.49
N ASP A 236 -6.61 9.56 -8.64
CA ASP A 236 -5.89 9.68 -9.91
C ASP A 236 -6.52 8.76 -10.97
N TYR A 237 -6.53 9.22 -12.22
CA TYR A 237 -7.28 8.61 -13.32
C TYR A 237 -6.45 7.59 -14.08
N PHE A 238 -6.26 6.41 -13.50
CA PHE A 238 -5.67 5.28 -14.21
C PHE A 238 -6.61 4.07 -14.19
N PHE A 239 -6.47 3.25 -15.23
CA PHE A 239 -7.01 1.90 -15.25
C PHE A 239 -6.22 1.03 -14.24
N SER A 240 -6.88 0.10 -13.55
CA SER A 240 -6.28 -0.76 -12.53
C SER A 240 -6.61 -2.24 -12.76
N ILE A 241 -5.58 -3.07 -12.70
CA ILE A 241 -5.67 -4.54 -12.71
C ILE A 241 -5.46 -5.04 -11.28
N ASP A 242 -6.47 -5.68 -10.71
CA ASP A 242 -6.32 -6.45 -9.48
C ASP A 242 -6.19 -7.93 -9.83
N SER A 243 -5.03 -8.52 -9.53
CA SER A 243 -4.74 -9.93 -9.73
C SER A 243 -4.60 -10.62 -8.38
N PHE A 244 -5.44 -11.61 -8.10
CA PHE A 244 -5.44 -12.35 -6.83
C PHE A 244 -4.87 -13.74 -7.04
N GLU A 245 -3.80 -14.08 -6.33
CA GLU A 245 -3.20 -15.42 -6.40
C GLU A 245 -4.23 -16.46 -5.90
N LYS A 246 -4.43 -17.50 -6.71
CA LYS A 246 -5.56 -18.44 -6.54
C LYS A 246 -5.36 -19.39 -5.36
N ASN A 247 -4.12 -19.74 -5.04
CA ASN A 247 -3.76 -20.77 -4.06
C ASN A 247 -3.02 -20.18 -2.85
N THR A 248 -3.36 -18.94 -2.47
CA THR A 248 -2.52 -18.21 -1.53
C THR A 248 -2.49 -18.90 -0.16
N LYS A 249 -1.27 -19.04 0.36
CA LYS A 249 -1.00 -19.52 1.72
C LYS A 249 -0.74 -18.36 2.70
N ILE A 250 -0.80 -17.12 2.22
CA ILE A 250 -0.52 -15.91 3.00
C ILE A 250 -1.84 -15.44 3.63
N ASN A 251 -2.14 -15.99 4.80
CA ASN A 251 -3.42 -15.75 5.50
C ASN A 251 -3.27 -15.52 7.01
N LYS A 252 -2.04 -15.51 7.54
CA LYS A 252 -1.74 -15.35 8.96
C LYS A 252 -0.31 -14.83 9.16
N ASP A 253 0.14 -14.80 10.41
CA ASP A 253 1.53 -14.53 10.73
C ASP A 253 2.43 -15.66 10.23
N GLY A 254 3.54 -15.34 9.56
CA GLY A 254 4.38 -16.39 8.97
C GLY A 254 5.61 -15.90 8.22
N ASN A 255 6.39 -16.87 7.74
CA ASN A 255 7.45 -16.64 6.77
C ASN A 255 6.91 -16.94 5.37
N TYR A 256 7.18 -16.05 4.43
CA TYR A 256 6.69 -16.10 3.07
C TYR A 256 7.85 -15.93 2.09
N SER A 257 7.72 -16.58 0.95
CA SER A 257 8.67 -16.52 -0.15
C SER A 257 7.88 -16.37 -1.45
N ILE A 258 8.22 -15.36 -2.21
CA ILE A 258 7.67 -15.09 -3.53
C ILE A 258 8.81 -15.17 -4.53
N ASP A 259 8.66 -16.04 -5.53
CA ASP A 259 9.61 -16.19 -6.63
C ASP A 259 8.86 -16.13 -7.96
N ILE A 260 8.78 -14.94 -8.56
CA ILE A 260 7.88 -14.66 -9.69
C ILE A 260 8.62 -14.12 -10.92
N ASN A 261 8.29 -14.70 -12.08
CA ASN A 261 8.71 -14.20 -13.37
C ASN A 261 7.77 -13.07 -13.82
N LEU A 262 8.21 -11.83 -13.62
CA LEU A 262 7.47 -10.63 -13.97
C LEU A 262 7.41 -10.38 -15.47
N LYS A 263 8.32 -10.96 -16.28
CA LYS A 263 8.21 -10.89 -17.75
C LYS A 263 6.91 -11.54 -18.24
N GLN A 264 6.50 -12.66 -17.65
CA GLN A 264 5.24 -13.33 -17.99
C GLN A 264 4.01 -12.47 -17.64
N VAL A 265 4.12 -11.59 -16.63
CA VAL A 265 3.07 -10.63 -16.30
C VAL A 265 2.93 -9.61 -17.43
N PHE A 266 4.04 -9.05 -17.91
CA PHE A 266 4.02 -8.09 -19.02
C PHE A 266 3.57 -8.74 -20.34
N ASP A 267 4.00 -9.97 -20.62
CA ASP A 267 3.56 -10.72 -21.80
C ASP A 267 2.06 -10.91 -21.83
N TYR A 268 1.48 -11.29 -20.68
CA TYR A 268 0.04 -11.36 -20.54
C TYR A 268 -0.63 -10.01 -20.84
N LEU A 269 -0.10 -8.89 -20.32
CA LEU A 269 -0.69 -7.57 -20.55
C LEU A 269 -0.66 -7.17 -22.05
N VAL A 270 0.42 -7.50 -22.76
CA VAL A 270 0.58 -7.26 -24.20
C VAL A 270 -0.38 -8.15 -24.99
N GLU A 271 -0.43 -9.45 -24.69
CA GLU A 271 -1.34 -10.41 -25.34
C GLU A 271 -2.81 -9.97 -25.19
N ARG A 272 -3.18 -9.46 -24.01
CA ARG A 272 -4.51 -8.94 -23.71
C ARG A 272 -4.78 -7.54 -24.30
N LYS A 273 -3.82 -6.96 -25.03
CA LYS A 273 -3.88 -5.60 -25.62
C LYS A 273 -4.20 -4.53 -24.56
N LEU A 274 -3.64 -4.69 -23.37
CA LEU A 274 -3.80 -3.75 -22.27
C LEU A 274 -2.67 -2.73 -22.23
N VAL A 275 -1.50 -3.12 -22.74
CA VAL A 275 -0.28 -2.30 -22.85
C VAL A 275 0.41 -2.59 -24.19
N LYS A 276 1.38 -1.77 -24.56
CA LYS A 276 2.24 -1.89 -25.74
C LYS A 276 3.68 -2.17 -25.33
N ASN A 277 4.47 -2.74 -26.23
CA ASN A 277 5.90 -2.96 -26.00
C ASN A 277 6.69 -1.67 -25.75
N THR A 278 6.20 -0.54 -26.27
CA THR A 278 6.80 0.80 -26.06
C THR A 278 6.40 1.43 -24.74
N ASP A 279 5.44 0.87 -24.00
CA ASP A 279 5.07 1.38 -22.69
C ASP A 279 6.22 1.15 -21.70
N ILE A 280 6.35 2.08 -20.76
CA ILE A 280 7.49 2.15 -19.86
C ILE A 280 7.13 1.56 -18.51
N VAL A 281 8.03 0.72 -17.99
CA VAL A 281 8.12 0.28 -16.60
C VAL A 281 9.10 1.21 -15.88
N PRO A 282 8.64 2.18 -15.08
CA PRO A 282 9.51 3.12 -14.39
C PRO A 282 10.25 2.49 -13.21
N GLY A 283 9.71 1.40 -12.69
CA GLY A 283 10.19 0.69 -11.50
C GLY A 283 9.13 -0.31 -11.04
N ILE A 284 9.42 -0.98 -9.93
CA ILE A 284 8.51 -1.91 -9.27
C ILE A 284 8.32 -1.52 -7.80
N GLU A 285 7.12 -1.72 -7.30
CA GLU A 285 6.75 -1.43 -5.92
C GLU A 285 6.40 -2.73 -5.19
N VAL A 286 6.97 -2.95 -4.01
CA VAL A 286 6.49 -3.94 -3.06
C VAL A 286 5.79 -3.20 -1.94
N THR A 287 4.46 -3.33 -1.89
CA THR A 287 3.61 -2.46 -1.08
C THR A 287 2.75 -3.27 -0.13
N THR A 288 2.56 -2.72 1.06
CA THR A 288 1.53 -3.15 2.01
C THR A 288 0.50 -2.03 2.17
N GLU A 289 -0.71 -2.28 1.67
CA GLU A 289 -1.88 -1.42 1.87
C GLU A 289 -2.59 -1.81 3.17
N ILE A 290 -2.85 -0.84 4.04
CA ILE A 290 -3.31 -1.07 5.42
C ILE A 290 -4.59 -0.27 5.69
N TRP A 291 -5.66 -1.00 6.07
CA TRP A 291 -6.96 -0.43 6.43
C TRP A 291 -7.15 -0.29 7.93
N ASP A 292 -6.58 -1.19 8.72
CA ASP A 292 -6.58 -1.15 10.18
C ASP A 292 -5.64 -2.23 10.72
N GLY A 293 -5.22 -2.07 11.97
CA GLY A 293 -4.45 -3.06 12.70
C GLY A 293 -3.09 -2.58 13.20
N ILE A 294 -2.36 -3.53 13.77
CA ILE A 294 -0.94 -3.41 14.06
C ILE A 294 -0.20 -4.50 13.30
N GLY A 295 1.01 -4.21 12.84
CA GLY A 295 1.81 -5.22 12.16
C GLY A 295 3.27 -4.86 12.02
N GLU A 296 4.07 -5.88 11.74
CA GLU A 296 5.48 -5.76 11.37
C GLU A 296 5.80 -6.66 10.18
N MET A 297 6.70 -6.16 9.35
CA MET A 297 7.32 -6.91 8.27
C MET A 297 8.82 -6.91 8.46
N LYS A 298 9.45 -8.07 8.32
CA LYS A 298 10.90 -8.23 8.26
C LYS A 298 11.27 -8.85 6.93
N ILE A 299 11.88 -8.06 6.06
CA ILE A 299 12.33 -8.47 4.74
C ILE A 299 13.72 -9.10 4.90
N LYS A 300 13.82 -10.39 4.57
CA LYS A 300 15.08 -11.13 4.59
C LYS A 300 15.79 -11.05 3.25
N LYS A 301 15.03 -10.99 2.16
CA LYS A 301 15.52 -10.90 0.79
C LYS A 301 14.53 -10.15 -0.07
N LEU A 302 15.00 -9.20 -0.86
CA LEU A 302 14.25 -8.57 -1.95
C LEU A 302 15.23 -8.33 -3.08
N LYS A 303 15.31 -9.30 -4.00
CA LYS A 303 16.28 -9.32 -5.10
C LYS A 303 15.57 -9.44 -6.43
N TYR A 304 16.14 -8.83 -7.46
CA TYR A 304 15.64 -8.97 -8.82
C TYR A 304 16.75 -9.25 -9.82
N GLU A 305 16.36 -9.92 -10.91
CA GLU A 305 17.21 -10.11 -12.08
C GLU A 305 16.46 -9.61 -13.30
N ILE A 306 17.11 -8.75 -14.09
CA ILE A 306 16.58 -8.29 -15.36
C ILE A 306 17.63 -8.44 -16.45
N VAL A 307 17.22 -9.01 -17.58
CA VAL A 307 18.04 -9.13 -18.79
C VAL A 307 17.33 -8.35 -19.88
N LYS A 308 18.08 -7.46 -20.55
CA LYS A 308 17.59 -6.68 -21.69
C LYS A 308 17.85 -7.43 -22.99
N ASN A 309 17.04 -7.19 -24.02
CA ASN A 309 17.31 -7.64 -25.39
C ASN A 309 18.52 -6.93 -25.99
#